data_AF-A0A2V2U652-F1
#
_entry.id   AF-A0A2V2U652-F1
#
_cell.length_a   1.000
_cell.length_b   1.000
_cell.length_c   1.000
_cell.angle_alpha   90.00
_cell.angle_beta   90.00
_cell.angle_gamma   90.00
#
_symmetry.space_group_name_H-M   'P 1'
#
loop_
_entity.id
_entity.type
_entity.pdbx_description
1 polymer ?
#
loop_
_entity_poly.entity_id
_entity_poly.type
_entity_poly.pdbx_seq_one_letter_code
_entity_poly.pdbx_strand_id
1 'polypeptide(L)'
;MESQARRTLVLGFVRTHRGCMKEDVVEGLKDQISRVPVFDILKELLQDGTIIDVSTNRRDHKLYVNDDNLLVSVPRELEEFEKAFISLLQKSIKKIDDIDFSAVSKRLGMQESDPAKWSDSEIVKYSSFEFESWKESLEVQKKNTDLLTSASVRIFRSADKIKALLNKLDKKEILRHSSNLRELDSQIEREISSLDIEPMESSYDVSDFQITLLAHGAVAIFYLLRDTIFYRSTMIWPNTIHDKETLKKLYSIVYVGIANLQLNLAEFLSSTKVRLIANPVEYKNSIEFIIRFVGALGDHTISSCVLYYCDMDMLPIIDSIATSVSKINKEIKDYGYSNPMVNQLAEGFRIIMEREETKRKKEEALASLREAEEERRESIVRLGAALKKLQSAARTRAN
;
A
#
# COMPACT_ATOMS: atom_id res chain seq x y z
N MET A 1 17.38 30.17 -5.87
CA MET A 1 17.42 28.93 -5.06
C MET A 1 17.79 29.17 -3.59
N GLU A 2 18.64 30.16 -3.27
CA GLU A 2 19.12 30.39 -1.89
C GLU A 2 18.02 30.79 -0.88
N SER A 3 16.95 31.48 -1.32
CA SER A 3 15.85 31.91 -0.43
C SER A 3 15.01 30.73 0.11
N GLN A 4 14.71 29.74 -0.73
CA GLN A 4 13.84 28.62 -0.33
C GLN A 4 14.53 27.72 0.70
N ALA A 5 15.83 27.45 0.53
CA ALA A 5 16.62 26.66 1.49
C ALA A 5 16.63 27.31 2.88
N ARG A 6 16.83 28.64 2.94
CA ARG A 6 16.77 29.41 4.19
C ARG A 6 15.39 29.39 4.83
N ARG A 7 14.33 29.50 4.03
CA ARG A 7 12.94 29.38 4.50
C ARG A 7 12.68 28.00 5.13
N THR A 8 13.17 26.92 4.50
CA THR A 8 13.08 25.56 5.05
C THR A 8 13.83 25.42 6.38
N LEU A 9 15.02 26.01 6.51
CA LEU A 9 15.78 26.00 7.77
C LEU A 9 15.03 26.72 8.91
N VAL A 10 14.49 27.91 8.65
CA VAL A 10 13.69 28.66 9.64
C VAL A 10 12.45 27.88 10.06
N LEU A 11 11.70 27.33 9.10
CA LEU A 11 10.50 26.54 9.38
C LEU A 11 10.84 25.26 10.16
N GLY A 12 11.93 24.58 9.80
CA GLY A 12 12.43 23.38 10.49
C GLY A 12 12.82 23.68 11.94
N PHE A 13 13.45 24.83 12.20
CA PHE A 13 13.78 25.26 13.55
C PHE A 13 12.53 25.47 14.40
N VAL A 14 11.53 26.21 13.91
CA VAL A 14 10.27 26.46 14.63
C VAL A 14 9.49 25.16 14.87
N ARG A 15 9.53 24.22 13.91
CA ARG A 15 8.90 22.90 14.04
C ARG A 15 9.52 22.08 15.18
N THR A 16 10.85 22.08 15.27
CA THR A 16 11.60 21.31 16.28
C THR A 16 11.59 21.95 17.66
N HIS A 17 11.50 23.29 17.73
CA HIS A 17 11.48 24.07 18.96
C HIS A 17 10.12 24.76 19.13
N ARG A 18 9.06 23.97 19.34
CA ARG A 18 7.69 24.50 19.43
C ARG A 18 7.54 25.50 20.57
N GLY A 19 6.97 26.66 20.28
CA GLY A 19 6.78 27.73 21.26
C GLY A 19 8.01 28.61 21.50
N CYS A 20 9.01 28.56 20.59
CA CYS A 20 10.15 29.47 20.61
C CYS A 20 9.75 30.92 20.29
N MET A 21 10.56 31.87 20.74
CA MET A 21 10.48 33.29 20.40
C MET A 21 11.26 33.58 19.11
N LYS A 22 11.04 34.75 18.50
CA LYS A 22 11.76 35.16 17.28
C LYS A 22 13.27 35.24 17.50
N GLU A 23 13.69 35.66 18.69
CA GLU A 23 15.07 35.76 19.13
C GLU A 23 15.74 34.38 19.20
N ASP A 24 15.02 33.35 19.68
CA ASP A 24 15.54 31.98 19.75
C ASP A 24 15.86 31.43 18.36
N VAL A 25 15.02 31.75 17.36
CA VAL A 25 15.24 31.35 15.97
C VAL A 25 16.49 32.02 15.39
N VAL A 26 16.68 33.32 15.66
CA VAL A 26 17.87 34.07 15.22
C VAL A 26 19.13 33.49 15.84
N GLU A 27 19.11 33.24 17.14
CA GLU A 27 20.26 32.70 17.87
C GLU A 27 20.59 31.27 17.42
N GLY A 28 19.58 30.43 17.26
CA GLY A 28 19.72 29.04 16.83
C GLY A 28 20.20 28.86 15.39
N LEU A 29 20.03 29.88 14.53
CA LEU A 29 20.43 29.85 13.12
C LEU A 29 21.56 30.82 12.77
N LYS A 30 22.20 31.46 13.76
CA LYS A 30 23.19 32.54 13.55
C LYS A 30 24.39 32.16 12.68
N ASP A 31 24.79 30.88 12.70
CA ASP A 31 25.92 30.36 11.92
C ASP A 31 25.54 30.00 10.47
N GLN A 32 24.23 29.98 10.16
CA GLN A 32 23.69 29.56 8.86
C GLN A 32 23.00 30.70 8.12
N ILE A 33 22.35 31.61 8.84
CA ILE A 33 21.55 32.70 8.29
C ILE A 33 21.75 33.96 9.12
N SER A 34 22.07 35.08 8.45
CA SER A 34 22.14 36.38 9.12
C SER A 34 20.79 36.78 9.74
N ARG A 35 20.85 37.52 10.85
CA ARG A 35 19.68 37.99 11.63
C ARG A 35 18.56 38.63 10.81
N VAL A 36 18.90 39.55 9.91
CA VAL A 36 17.90 40.30 9.12
C VAL A 36 17.08 39.36 8.21
N PRO A 37 17.70 38.52 7.36
CA PRO A 37 16.97 37.51 6.60
C PRO A 37 16.08 36.58 7.44
N VAL A 38 16.50 36.19 8.65
CA VAL A 38 15.65 35.36 9.54
C VAL A 38 14.35 36.09 9.89
N PHE A 39 14.42 37.37 10.27
CA PHE A 39 13.22 38.15 10.58
C PHE A 39 12.32 38.37 9.36
N ASP A 40 12.90 38.63 8.19
CA ASP A 40 12.14 38.79 6.95
C ASP A 40 11.38 37.50 6.61
N ILE A 41 12.05 36.34 6.71
CA ILE A 41 11.43 35.02 6.52
C ILE A 41 10.32 34.77 7.56
N LEU A 42 10.56 35.06 8.84
CA LEU A 42 9.55 34.90 9.90
C LEU A 42 8.32 35.78 9.62
N LYS A 43 8.52 37.01 9.14
CA LYS A 43 7.42 37.90 8.76
C LYS A 43 6.61 37.32 7.61
N GLU A 44 7.26 36.77 6.58
CA GLU A 44 6.58 36.11 5.46
C GLU A 44 5.80 34.86 5.92
N LEU A 45 6.40 34.03 6.78
CA LEU A 45 5.78 32.81 7.31
C LEU A 45 4.57 33.10 8.21
N LEU A 46 4.61 34.21 8.95
CA LEU A 46 3.46 34.71 9.71
C LEU A 46 2.38 35.27 8.78
N GLN A 47 2.78 36.00 7.74
CA GLN A 47 1.86 36.62 6.79
C GLN A 47 1.07 35.59 5.99
N ASP A 48 1.71 34.50 5.54
CA ASP A 48 1.02 33.41 4.84
C ASP A 48 0.48 32.32 5.78
N GLY A 49 0.54 32.56 7.10
CA GLY A 49 -0.04 31.70 8.13
C GLY A 49 0.62 30.33 8.27
N THR A 50 1.81 30.14 7.67
CA THR A 50 2.63 28.91 7.81
C THR A 50 3.06 28.73 9.27
N ILE A 51 3.31 29.85 9.96
CA ILE A 51 3.55 29.92 11.40
C ILE A 51 2.46 30.80 12.02
N ILE A 52 2.03 30.46 13.23
CA ILE A 52 1.16 31.29 14.07
C ILE A 52 1.95 31.85 15.26
N ASP A 53 1.63 33.10 15.61
CA ASP A 53 2.15 33.80 16.78
C ASP A 53 1.08 33.78 17.88
N VAL A 54 1.34 33.02 18.94
CA VAL A 54 0.46 32.90 20.09
C VAL A 54 1.03 33.76 21.22
N SER A 55 0.34 34.84 21.55
CA SER A 55 0.74 35.76 22.61
C SER A 55 0.07 35.40 23.93
N THR A 56 0.87 35.16 24.98
CA THR A 56 0.36 35.03 26.36
C THR A 56 0.23 36.41 27.03
N ASN A 57 1.09 37.36 26.64
CA ASN A 57 1.07 38.76 27.05
C ASN A 57 1.83 39.61 26.00
N ARG A 58 1.85 40.94 26.16
CA ARG A 58 2.49 41.89 25.23
C ARG A 58 3.99 41.62 24.91
N ARG A 59 4.67 40.78 25.69
CA ARG A 59 6.10 40.48 25.55
C ARG A 59 6.37 39.02 25.18
N ASP A 60 5.47 38.10 25.54
CA ASP A 60 5.65 36.66 25.38
C ASP A 60 4.88 36.19 24.14
N HIS A 61 5.57 36.22 23.00
CA HIS A 61 5.09 35.81 21.68
C HIS A 61 5.74 34.50 21.30
N LYS A 62 4.93 33.43 21.20
CA LYS A 62 5.41 32.07 20.94
C LYS A 62 5.02 31.63 19.55
N LEU A 63 6.00 31.11 18.82
CA LEU A 63 5.83 30.66 17.44
C LEU A 63 5.49 29.16 17.39
N TYR A 64 4.47 28.83 16.60
CA TYR A 64 4.11 27.44 16.31
C TYR A 64 3.91 27.27 14.80
N VAL A 65 4.33 26.14 14.26
CA VAL A 65 3.96 25.76 12.89
C VAL A 65 2.47 25.48 12.85
N ASN A 66 1.79 26.04 11.84
CA ASN A 66 0.38 25.77 11.58
C ASN A 66 0.25 24.51 10.72
N ASP A 67 0.09 23.36 11.35
CA ASP A 67 0.00 22.06 10.66
C ASP A 67 -1.22 21.93 9.75
N ASP A 68 -2.24 22.77 9.94
CA ASP A 68 -3.45 22.83 9.11
C ASP A 68 -3.26 23.72 7.87
N ASN A 69 -2.17 24.48 7.78
CA ASN A 69 -1.87 25.29 6.60
C ASN A 69 -1.38 24.41 5.45
N LEU A 70 -1.99 24.54 4.27
CA LEU A 70 -1.62 23.78 3.07
C LEU A 70 -0.17 23.99 2.63
N LEU A 71 0.41 25.17 2.85
CA LEU A 71 1.83 25.44 2.59
C LEU A 71 2.78 24.67 3.52
N VAL A 72 2.25 24.08 4.60
CA VAL A 72 2.96 23.19 5.52
C VAL A 72 2.63 21.73 5.25
N SER A 73 1.34 21.40 5.17
CA SER A 73 0.88 20.01 5.10
C SER A 73 1.19 19.37 3.75
N VAL A 74 1.00 20.08 2.64
CA VAL A 74 1.22 19.53 1.29
C VAL A 74 2.69 19.14 1.04
N PRO A 75 3.71 20.00 1.30
CA PRO A 75 5.11 19.56 1.19
C PRO A 75 5.41 18.33 2.05
N ARG A 76 4.92 18.30 3.30
CA ARG A 76 5.14 17.16 4.21
C ARG A 76 4.53 15.87 3.66
N GLU A 77 3.29 15.93 3.17
CA GLU A 77 2.62 14.78 2.56
C GLU A 77 3.37 14.24 1.34
N LEU A 78 3.89 15.14 0.50
CA LEU A 78 4.71 14.76 -0.65
C LEU A 78 6.07 14.15 -0.23
N GLU A 79 6.74 14.72 0.77
CA GLU A 79 7.99 14.18 1.34
C GLU A 79 7.79 12.79 1.97
N GLU A 80 6.69 12.59 2.71
CA GLU A 80 6.32 11.30 3.31
C GLU A 80 6.10 10.24 2.21
N PHE A 81 5.34 10.58 1.17
CA PHE A 81 5.15 9.70 0.03
C PHE A 81 6.47 9.42 -0.69
N GLU A 82 7.26 10.45 -0.98
CA GLU A 82 8.53 10.33 -1.71
C GLU A 82 9.47 9.37 -1.00
N LYS A 83 9.61 9.50 0.31
CA LYS A 83 10.43 8.59 1.12
C LYS A 83 9.95 7.13 0.99
N ALA A 84 8.64 6.90 1.11
CA ALA A 84 8.05 5.56 0.99
C ALA A 84 8.23 5.00 -0.43
N PHE A 85 8.04 5.84 -1.44
CA PHE A 85 8.17 5.49 -2.85
C PHE A 85 9.62 5.17 -3.23
N ILE A 86 10.61 5.97 -2.81
CA ILE A 86 12.03 5.66 -3.01
C ILE A 86 12.38 4.32 -2.35
N SER A 87 11.87 4.05 -1.15
CA SER A 87 12.08 2.76 -0.49
C SER A 87 11.50 1.59 -1.29
N LEU A 88 10.33 1.78 -1.91
CA LEU A 88 9.75 0.82 -2.86
C LEU A 88 10.70 0.59 -4.04
N LEU A 89 11.15 1.65 -4.72
CA LEU A 89 12.03 1.54 -5.88
C LEU A 89 13.34 0.80 -5.54
N GLN A 90 13.97 1.14 -4.42
CA GLN A 90 15.20 0.50 -3.96
C GLN A 90 15.00 -0.99 -3.64
N LYS A 91 13.90 -1.34 -2.96
CA LYS A 91 13.62 -2.75 -2.65
C LYS A 91 13.24 -3.54 -3.91
N SER A 92 12.54 -2.92 -4.86
CA SER A 92 12.27 -3.49 -6.18
C SER A 92 13.55 -3.78 -6.95
N ILE A 93 14.50 -2.84 -7.00
CA ILE A 93 15.82 -3.06 -7.64
C ILE A 93 16.51 -4.25 -7.00
N LYS A 94 16.58 -4.31 -5.67
CA LYS A 94 17.21 -5.43 -4.96
C LYS A 94 16.54 -6.76 -5.29
N LYS A 95 15.21 -6.84 -5.26
CA LYS A 95 14.48 -8.06 -5.61
C LYS A 95 14.75 -8.50 -7.04
N ILE A 96 14.77 -7.57 -8.00
CA ILE A 96 15.13 -7.84 -9.40
C ILE A 96 16.57 -8.32 -9.51
N ASP A 97 17.48 -7.73 -8.73
CA ASP A 97 18.88 -8.10 -8.73
C ASP A 97 19.12 -9.53 -8.25
N ASP A 98 18.29 -9.99 -7.30
CA ASP A 98 18.34 -11.30 -6.66
C ASP A 98 17.64 -12.41 -7.49
N ILE A 99 17.01 -12.10 -8.64
CA ILE A 99 16.34 -13.10 -9.50
C ILE A 99 17.37 -14.03 -10.15
N ASP A 100 17.16 -15.35 -10.03
CA ASP A 100 17.90 -16.36 -10.80
C ASP A 100 17.22 -16.61 -12.15
N PHE A 101 17.86 -16.12 -13.21
CA PHE A 101 17.36 -16.26 -14.58
C PHE A 101 17.71 -17.60 -15.23
N SER A 102 18.44 -18.50 -14.55
CA SER A 102 18.91 -19.75 -15.15
C SER A 102 17.77 -20.65 -15.64
N ALA A 103 16.70 -20.75 -14.86
CA ALA A 103 15.54 -21.57 -15.21
C ALA A 103 14.79 -21.00 -16.42
N VAL A 104 14.50 -19.69 -16.42
CA VAL A 104 13.77 -19.04 -17.52
C VAL A 104 14.60 -18.96 -18.79
N SER A 105 15.91 -18.66 -18.72
CA SER A 105 16.81 -18.70 -19.87
C SER A 105 16.83 -20.07 -20.53
N LYS A 106 16.91 -21.14 -19.73
CA LYS A 106 16.83 -22.52 -20.24
C LYS A 106 15.48 -22.81 -20.89
N ARG A 107 14.37 -22.42 -20.24
CA ARG A 107 13.00 -22.59 -20.77
C ARG A 107 12.82 -21.86 -22.10
N LEU A 108 13.40 -20.68 -22.24
CA LEU A 108 13.34 -19.87 -23.45
C LEU A 108 14.46 -20.20 -24.45
N GLY A 109 15.34 -21.17 -24.20
CA GLY A 109 16.43 -21.50 -25.11
C GLY A 109 17.40 -20.35 -25.38
N MET A 110 17.64 -19.52 -24.37
CA MET A 110 18.60 -18.40 -24.39
C MET A 110 20.02 -18.95 -24.17
N GLN A 111 21.03 -18.25 -24.70
CA GLN A 111 22.42 -18.71 -24.61
C GLN A 111 23.05 -18.42 -23.24
N GLU A 112 22.69 -17.29 -22.62
CA GLU A 112 23.23 -16.85 -21.35
C GLU A 112 22.14 -16.79 -20.27
N SER A 113 22.51 -17.12 -19.03
CA SER A 113 21.64 -16.89 -17.86
C SER A 113 21.75 -15.48 -17.32
N ASP A 114 22.87 -14.79 -17.54
CA ASP A 114 23.07 -13.41 -17.07
C ASP A 114 22.41 -12.41 -18.03
N PRO A 115 21.37 -11.67 -17.60
CA PRO A 115 20.68 -10.73 -18.47
C PRO A 115 21.54 -9.58 -18.99
N ALA A 116 22.65 -9.25 -18.31
CA ALA A 116 23.57 -8.23 -18.79
C ALA A 116 24.28 -8.64 -20.10
N LYS A 117 24.22 -9.92 -20.47
CA LYS A 117 24.82 -10.47 -21.69
C LYS A 117 23.82 -10.85 -22.77
N TRP A 118 22.53 -10.68 -22.51
CA TRP A 118 21.50 -11.00 -23.50
C TRP A 118 21.60 -10.08 -24.72
N SER A 119 21.41 -10.68 -25.89
CA SER A 119 21.20 -9.95 -27.14
C SER A 119 19.84 -9.24 -27.15
N ASP A 120 19.67 -8.25 -28.04
CA ASP A 120 18.38 -7.54 -28.16
C ASP A 120 17.20 -8.49 -28.45
N SER A 121 17.41 -9.56 -29.22
CA SER A 121 16.37 -10.55 -29.52
C SER A 121 16.01 -11.41 -28.31
N GLU A 122 16.99 -11.73 -27.46
CA GLU A 122 16.78 -12.43 -26.18
C GLU A 122 16.04 -11.55 -25.18
N ILE A 123 16.37 -10.25 -25.12
CA ILE A 123 15.64 -9.27 -24.31
C ILE A 123 14.18 -9.20 -24.74
N VAL A 124 13.90 -9.05 -26.04
CA VAL A 124 12.51 -9.04 -26.57
C VAL A 124 11.79 -10.34 -26.21
N LYS A 125 12.45 -11.50 -26.39
CA LYS A 125 11.86 -12.81 -26.09
C LYS A 125 11.47 -12.95 -24.62
N TYR A 126 12.34 -12.55 -23.71
CA TYR A 126 12.06 -12.60 -22.27
C TYR A 126 10.94 -11.62 -21.89
N SER A 127 10.97 -10.40 -22.42
CA SER A 127 9.94 -9.39 -22.15
C SER A 127 8.56 -9.80 -22.64
N SER A 128 8.46 -10.44 -23.82
CA SER A 128 7.20 -11.02 -24.29
C SER A 128 6.73 -12.16 -23.39
N PHE A 129 7.64 -12.99 -22.89
CA PHE A 129 7.31 -14.08 -21.97
C PHE A 129 6.74 -13.58 -20.64
N GLU A 130 7.42 -12.62 -19.98
CA GLU A 130 6.91 -12.02 -18.74
C GLU A 130 5.55 -11.36 -18.97
N PHE A 131 5.42 -10.62 -20.08
CA PHE A 131 4.21 -9.90 -20.40
C PHE A 131 3.00 -10.82 -20.60
N GLU A 132 3.13 -11.87 -21.41
CA GLU A 132 2.03 -12.82 -21.61
C GLU A 132 1.71 -13.59 -20.31
N SER A 133 2.73 -13.97 -19.52
CA SER A 133 2.52 -14.62 -18.22
C SER A 133 1.73 -13.73 -17.26
N TRP A 134 2.05 -12.44 -17.22
CA TRP A 134 1.30 -11.46 -16.42
C TRP A 134 -0.13 -11.29 -16.92
N LYS A 135 -0.32 -11.18 -18.24
CA LYS A 135 -1.63 -11.01 -18.86
C LYS A 135 -2.54 -12.21 -18.62
N GLU A 136 -2.03 -13.42 -18.77
CA GLU A 136 -2.76 -14.66 -18.45
C GLU A 136 -3.19 -14.68 -16.98
N SER A 137 -2.27 -14.31 -16.07
CA SER A 137 -2.58 -14.18 -14.65
C SER A 137 -3.73 -13.18 -14.41
N LEU A 138 -3.68 -12.01 -15.04
CA LEU A 138 -4.74 -10.99 -14.93
C LEU A 138 -6.09 -11.47 -15.49
N GLU A 139 -6.10 -12.21 -16.59
CA GLU A 139 -7.33 -12.77 -17.16
C GLU A 139 -7.99 -13.76 -16.19
N VAL A 140 -7.21 -14.61 -15.52
CA VAL A 140 -7.71 -15.51 -14.47
C VAL A 140 -8.21 -14.72 -13.26
N GLN A 141 -7.47 -13.70 -12.81
CA GLN A 141 -7.92 -12.84 -11.71
C GLN A 141 -9.24 -12.15 -12.01
N LYS A 142 -9.38 -11.64 -13.24
CA LYS A 142 -10.61 -11.02 -13.71
C LYS A 142 -11.77 -12.01 -13.72
N LYS A 143 -11.57 -13.21 -14.30
CA LYS A 143 -12.57 -14.29 -14.30
C LYS A 143 -13.01 -14.64 -12.88
N ASN A 144 -12.06 -14.84 -11.97
CA ASN A 144 -12.34 -15.14 -10.55
C ASN A 144 -13.09 -13.99 -9.87
N THR A 145 -12.73 -12.74 -10.14
CA THR A 145 -13.39 -11.55 -9.60
C THR A 145 -14.83 -11.42 -10.11
N ASP A 146 -15.07 -11.69 -11.39
CA ASP A 146 -16.40 -11.68 -12.00
C ASP A 146 -17.28 -12.77 -11.39
N LEU A 147 -16.74 -13.98 -11.18
CA LEU A 147 -17.43 -15.09 -10.51
C LEU A 147 -17.78 -14.73 -9.06
N LEU A 148 -16.83 -14.21 -8.30
CA LEU A 148 -17.02 -13.78 -6.91
C LEU A 148 -18.03 -12.63 -6.79
N THR A 149 -17.97 -11.66 -7.70
CA THR A 149 -18.92 -10.53 -7.72
C THR A 149 -20.33 -11.03 -8.01
N SER A 150 -20.47 -11.89 -9.01
CA SER A 150 -21.75 -12.52 -9.37
C SER A 150 -22.32 -13.35 -8.21
N ALA A 151 -21.47 -14.11 -7.51
CA ALA A 151 -21.84 -14.87 -6.32
C ALA A 151 -22.28 -13.97 -5.18
N SER A 152 -21.50 -12.94 -4.88
CA SER A 152 -21.77 -11.98 -3.81
C SER A 152 -23.13 -11.32 -3.99
N VAL A 153 -23.47 -10.88 -5.20
CA VAL A 153 -24.79 -10.30 -5.51
C VAL A 153 -25.93 -11.29 -5.21
N ARG A 154 -25.78 -12.57 -5.52
CA ARG A 154 -26.80 -13.58 -5.21
C ARG A 154 -26.91 -13.84 -3.71
N ILE A 155 -25.78 -13.99 -3.02
CA ILE A 155 -25.70 -14.17 -1.57
C ILE A 155 -26.36 -12.99 -0.84
N PHE A 156 -26.05 -11.75 -1.23
CA PHE A 156 -26.67 -10.56 -0.63
C PHE A 156 -28.18 -10.51 -0.85
N ARG A 157 -28.67 -10.86 -2.05
CA ARG A 157 -30.12 -10.95 -2.30
C ARG A 157 -30.78 -12.02 -1.42
N SER A 158 -30.13 -13.14 -1.18
CA SER A 158 -30.61 -14.18 -0.28
C SER A 158 -30.60 -13.71 1.18
N ALA A 159 -29.54 -13.03 1.62
CA ALA A 159 -29.45 -12.43 2.94
C ALA A 159 -30.53 -11.35 3.18
N ASP A 160 -30.82 -10.51 2.20
CA ASP A 160 -31.89 -9.52 2.28
C ASP A 160 -33.27 -10.16 2.41
N LYS A 161 -33.51 -11.27 1.72
CA LYS A 161 -34.75 -12.06 1.89
C LYS A 161 -34.85 -12.63 3.30
N ILE A 162 -33.75 -13.19 3.84
CA ILE A 162 -33.70 -13.67 5.23
C ILE A 162 -34.02 -12.53 6.19
N LYS A 163 -33.36 -11.38 6.04
CA LYS A 163 -33.54 -10.20 6.89
C LYS A 163 -34.98 -9.68 6.82
N ALA A 164 -35.56 -9.61 5.63
CA ALA A 164 -36.94 -9.18 5.43
C ALA A 164 -37.95 -10.15 6.05
N LEU A 165 -37.68 -11.46 6.03
CA LEU A 165 -38.47 -12.46 6.74
C LEU A 165 -38.34 -12.29 8.26
N LEU A 166 -37.11 -12.22 8.80
CA LEU A 166 -36.88 -12.07 10.23
C LEU A 166 -37.54 -10.81 10.81
N ASN A 167 -37.55 -9.70 10.06
CA ASN A 167 -38.19 -8.45 10.50
C ASN A 167 -39.73 -8.53 10.58
N LYS A 168 -40.35 -9.52 9.93
CA LYS A 168 -41.82 -9.70 9.91
C LYS A 168 -42.32 -10.72 10.93
N LEU A 169 -41.43 -11.51 11.50
CA LEU A 169 -41.80 -12.71 12.27
C LEU A 169 -41.56 -12.47 13.77
N ASP A 170 -42.52 -12.89 14.59
CA ASP A 170 -42.28 -13.00 16.02
C ASP A 170 -41.39 -14.21 16.38
N LYS A 171 -40.99 -14.33 17.65
CA LYS A 171 -40.08 -15.41 18.10
C LYS A 171 -40.65 -16.82 17.89
N LYS A 172 -41.97 -17.02 17.93
CA LYS A 172 -42.62 -18.30 17.65
C LYS A 172 -42.68 -18.58 16.15
N GLU A 173 -42.90 -17.55 15.34
CA GLU A 173 -42.93 -17.64 13.88
C GLU A 173 -41.54 -17.94 13.28
N ILE A 174 -40.46 -17.41 13.88
CA ILE A 174 -39.08 -17.78 13.51
C ILE A 174 -38.86 -19.29 13.65
N LEU A 175 -39.32 -19.90 14.76
CA LEU A 175 -39.26 -21.35 14.95
C LEU A 175 -40.07 -22.10 13.89
N ARG A 176 -41.22 -21.56 13.49
CA ARG A 176 -42.06 -22.14 12.43
C ARG A 176 -41.43 -22.00 11.04
N HIS A 177 -40.49 -21.09 10.84
CA HIS A 177 -39.80 -20.85 9.57
C HIS A 177 -38.34 -21.31 9.56
N SER A 178 -37.91 -22.07 10.57
CA SER A 178 -36.53 -22.55 10.66
C SER A 178 -36.10 -23.43 9.48
N SER A 179 -37.03 -24.16 8.86
CA SER A 179 -36.76 -24.93 7.64
C SER A 179 -36.43 -24.03 6.44
N ASN A 180 -37.15 -22.92 6.29
CA ASN A 180 -36.93 -21.97 5.19
C ASN A 180 -35.59 -21.23 5.37
N LEU A 181 -35.23 -20.92 6.62
CA LEU A 181 -33.93 -20.33 6.93
C LEU A 181 -32.78 -21.29 6.64
N ARG A 182 -32.90 -22.58 7.01
CA ARG A 182 -31.90 -23.60 6.67
C ARG A 182 -31.78 -23.80 5.16
N GLU A 183 -32.88 -23.78 4.41
CA GLU A 183 -32.83 -23.93 2.95
C GLU A 183 -32.09 -22.76 2.29
N LEU A 184 -32.32 -21.52 2.76
CA LEU A 184 -31.58 -20.35 2.28
C LEU A 184 -30.09 -20.41 2.62
N ASP A 185 -29.75 -20.90 3.80
CA ASP A 185 -28.36 -21.13 4.23
C ASP A 185 -27.68 -22.19 3.35
N SER A 186 -28.32 -23.35 3.15
CA SER A 186 -27.85 -24.38 2.23
C SER A 186 -27.79 -23.90 0.78
N GLN A 187 -28.64 -22.96 0.37
CA GLN A 187 -28.50 -22.31 -0.94
C GLN A 187 -27.23 -21.48 -1.02
N ILE A 188 -26.90 -20.68 0.00
CA ILE A 188 -25.65 -19.90 0.07
C ILE A 188 -24.44 -20.84 0.01
N GLU A 189 -24.42 -21.92 0.81
CA GLU A 189 -23.32 -22.89 0.80
C GLU A 189 -23.15 -23.57 -0.56
N ARG A 190 -24.25 -23.98 -1.21
CA ARG A 190 -24.21 -24.55 -2.57
C ARG A 190 -23.70 -23.53 -3.58
N GLU A 191 -24.12 -22.28 -3.49
CA GLU A 191 -23.64 -21.23 -4.39
C GLU A 191 -22.13 -21.00 -4.22
N ILE A 192 -21.62 -20.92 -2.98
CA ILE A 192 -20.19 -20.81 -2.69
C ILE A 192 -19.42 -22.02 -3.22
N SER A 193 -19.92 -23.23 -2.96
CA SER A 193 -19.28 -24.48 -3.37
C SER A 193 -19.29 -24.71 -4.88
N SER A 194 -20.24 -24.09 -5.59
CA SER A 194 -20.34 -24.15 -7.04
C SER A 194 -19.42 -23.17 -7.78
N LEU A 195 -18.74 -22.28 -7.05
CA LEU A 195 -17.79 -21.37 -7.67
C LEU A 195 -16.56 -22.16 -8.10
N ASP A 196 -16.41 -22.32 -9.40
CA ASP A 196 -15.20 -22.84 -10.05
C ASP A 196 -14.11 -21.76 -10.03
N ILE A 197 -13.67 -21.41 -8.82
CA ILE A 197 -12.58 -20.46 -8.61
C ILE A 197 -11.30 -21.22 -8.84
N GLU A 198 -10.58 -20.84 -9.90
CA GLU A 198 -9.25 -21.36 -10.13
C GLU A 198 -8.35 -20.92 -8.97
N PRO A 199 -7.70 -21.85 -8.25
CA PRO A 199 -6.86 -21.49 -7.11
C PRO A 199 -5.70 -20.61 -7.60
N MET A 200 -5.64 -19.37 -7.12
CA MET A 200 -4.59 -18.42 -7.53
C MET A 200 -3.18 -18.97 -7.31
N GLU A 201 -2.97 -19.77 -6.25
CA GLU A 201 -1.68 -20.36 -5.90
C GLU A 201 -1.25 -21.48 -6.85
N SER A 202 -2.17 -22.04 -7.65
CA SER A 202 -1.90 -23.22 -8.47
C SER A 202 -1.63 -22.90 -9.95
N SER A 203 -2.04 -21.73 -10.43
CA SER A 203 -2.06 -21.45 -11.87
C SER A 203 -0.84 -20.66 -12.36
N TYR A 204 -0.20 -19.84 -11.52
CA TYR A 204 0.94 -19.02 -11.95
C TYR A 204 1.99 -18.84 -10.86
N ASP A 205 3.24 -19.04 -11.23
CA ASP A 205 4.38 -18.66 -10.40
C ASP A 205 4.63 -17.16 -10.58
N VAL A 206 4.51 -16.36 -9.51
CA VAL A 206 4.79 -14.91 -9.55
C VAL A 206 6.21 -14.64 -10.06
N SER A 207 7.13 -15.61 -9.91
CA SER A 207 8.48 -15.53 -10.45
C SER A 207 8.52 -15.38 -11.98
N ASP A 208 7.47 -15.80 -12.71
CA ASP A 208 7.40 -15.73 -14.17
C ASP A 208 7.14 -14.32 -14.72
N PHE A 209 6.64 -13.39 -13.89
CA PHE A 209 6.36 -12.00 -14.30
C PHE A 209 6.75 -10.96 -13.23
N GLN A 210 7.69 -11.33 -12.36
CA GLN A 210 8.07 -10.54 -11.19
C GLN A 210 8.63 -9.16 -11.58
N ILE A 211 9.42 -9.05 -12.66
CA ILE A 211 10.04 -7.77 -13.04
C ILE A 211 8.97 -6.80 -13.56
N THR A 212 8.08 -7.30 -14.42
CA THR A 212 6.94 -6.58 -14.97
C THR A 212 6.09 -6.04 -13.85
N LEU A 213 5.76 -6.88 -12.88
CA LEU A 213 4.99 -6.49 -11.72
C LEU A 213 5.70 -5.41 -10.87
N LEU A 214 6.97 -5.59 -10.54
CA LEU A 214 7.75 -4.64 -9.73
C LEU A 214 7.86 -3.28 -10.40
N ALA A 215 8.02 -3.24 -11.72
CA ALA A 215 8.12 -2.00 -12.49
C ALA A 215 6.75 -1.35 -12.72
N HIS A 216 5.75 -2.11 -13.19
CA HIS A 216 4.41 -1.59 -13.46
C HIS A 216 3.71 -1.15 -12.17
N GLY A 217 3.90 -1.86 -11.06
CA GLY A 217 3.36 -1.47 -9.76
C GLY A 217 3.91 -0.12 -9.30
N ALA A 218 5.22 0.12 -9.47
CA ALA A 218 5.83 1.41 -9.14
C ALA A 218 5.28 2.53 -10.02
N VAL A 219 5.11 2.28 -11.33
CA VAL A 219 4.49 3.24 -12.25
C VAL A 219 3.05 3.53 -11.82
N ALA A 220 2.22 2.51 -11.59
CA ALA A 220 0.83 2.67 -11.18
C ALA A 220 0.69 3.47 -9.88
N ILE A 221 1.54 3.21 -8.87
CA ILE A 221 1.57 3.95 -7.61
C ILE A 221 1.94 5.44 -7.83
N PHE A 222 2.92 5.72 -8.68
CA PHE A 222 3.26 7.11 -9.03
C PHE A 222 2.09 7.82 -9.70
N TYR A 223 1.45 7.19 -10.69
CA TYR A 223 0.28 7.74 -11.38
C TYR A 223 -0.90 7.98 -10.44
N LEU A 224 -1.14 7.05 -9.49
CA LEU A 224 -2.16 7.20 -8.46
C LEU A 224 -1.94 8.47 -7.62
N LEU A 225 -0.71 8.68 -7.13
CA LEU A 225 -0.38 9.91 -6.41
C LEU A 225 -0.61 11.13 -7.30
N ARG A 226 -0.03 11.13 -8.50
CA ARG A 226 -0.06 12.26 -9.44
C ARG A 226 -1.50 12.68 -9.73
N ASP A 227 -2.37 11.72 -10.03
CA ASP A 227 -3.76 12.01 -10.36
C ASP A 227 -4.53 12.50 -9.14
N THR A 228 -4.26 11.94 -7.96
CA THR A 228 -4.83 12.41 -6.68
C THR A 228 -4.44 13.87 -6.39
N ILE A 229 -3.15 14.20 -6.47
CA ILE A 229 -2.68 15.57 -6.19
C ILE A 229 -3.12 16.56 -7.27
N PHE A 230 -3.19 16.15 -8.55
CA PHE A 230 -3.72 16.99 -9.62
C PHE A 230 -5.21 17.25 -9.46
N TYR A 231 -5.98 16.25 -9.05
CA TYR A 231 -7.40 16.46 -8.75
C TYR A 231 -7.58 17.50 -7.65
N ARG A 232 -6.84 17.34 -6.54
CA ARG A 232 -6.84 18.29 -5.42
C ARG A 232 -6.43 19.70 -5.86
N SER A 233 -5.35 19.81 -6.63
CA SER A 233 -4.81 21.12 -7.03
C SER A 233 -5.65 21.82 -8.10
N THR A 234 -6.30 21.10 -9.00
CA THR A 234 -7.06 21.71 -10.11
C THR A 234 -8.55 21.88 -9.83
N MET A 235 -9.13 21.01 -9.00
CA MET A 235 -10.58 21.00 -8.76
C MET A 235 -10.96 21.54 -7.38
N ILE A 236 -10.12 21.37 -6.36
CA ILE A 236 -10.47 21.73 -4.97
C ILE A 236 -9.84 23.07 -4.59
N TRP A 237 -8.53 23.21 -4.72
CA TRP A 237 -7.84 24.43 -4.26
C TRP A 237 -8.31 25.73 -4.90
N PRO A 238 -8.63 25.82 -6.20
CA PRO A 238 -9.13 27.07 -6.80
C PRO A 238 -10.46 27.55 -6.20
N ASN A 239 -11.27 26.61 -5.72
CA ASN A 239 -12.58 26.88 -5.15
C ASN A 239 -12.53 27.22 -3.66
N THR A 240 -11.41 26.93 -3.00
CA THR A 240 -11.28 26.96 -1.54
C THR A 240 -10.22 27.95 -1.06
N ILE A 241 -9.24 28.24 -1.91
CA ILE A 241 -8.14 29.17 -1.65
C ILE A 241 -8.35 30.40 -2.52
N HIS A 242 -8.82 31.49 -1.91
CA HIS A 242 -9.04 32.75 -2.63
C HIS A 242 -7.76 33.58 -2.81
N ASP A 243 -6.73 33.33 -2.00
CA ASP A 243 -5.43 33.99 -2.14
C ASP A 243 -4.62 33.40 -3.31
N LYS A 244 -4.51 34.18 -4.39
CA LYS A 244 -3.83 33.76 -5.63
C LYS A 244 -2.35 33.48 -5.43
N GLU A 245 -1.68 34.20 -4.54
CA GLU A 245 -0.25 33.98 -4.29
C GLU A 245 0.00 32.68 -3.53
N THR A 246 -0.82 32.36 -2.52
CA THR A 246 -0.82 31.04 -1.86
C THR A 246 -1.06 29.92 -2.86
N LEU A 247 -2.07 30.07 -3.73
CA LEU A 247 -2.37 29.05 -4.75
C LEU A 247 -1.19 28.83 -5.72
N LYS A 248 -0.55 29.92 -6.18
CA LYS A 248 0.65 29.85 -7.03
C LYS A 248 1.82 29.15 -6.34
N LYS A 249 2.05 29.43 -5.05
CA LYS A 249 3.07 28.74 -4.24
C LYS A 249 2.76 27.23 -4.14
N LEU A 250 1.50 26.86 -3.86
CA LEU A 250 1.08 25.46 -3.78
C LEU A 250 1.27 24.71 -5.10
N TYR A 251 0.93 25.32 -6.23
CA TYR A 251 1.19 24.72 -7.54
C TYR A 251 2.68 24.49 -7.77
N SER A 252 3.52 25.48 -7.45
CA SER A 252 4.97 25.32 -7.56
C SER A 252 5.48 24.15 -6.71
N ILE A 253 4.98 24.00 -5.47
CA ILE A 253 5.33 22.88 -4.58
C ILE A 253 4.94 21.54 -5.22
N VAL A 254 3.69 21.42 -5.69
CA VAL A 254 3.18 20.18 -6.29
C VAL A 254 3.95 19.80 -7.55
N TYR A 255 4.14 20.74 -8.48
CA TYR A 255 4.84 20.44 -9.74
C TYR A 255 6.30 20.05 -9.52
N VAL A 256 7.00 20.72 -8.59
CA VAL A 256 8.38 20.35 -8.25
C VAL A 256 8.42 18.97 -7.59
N GLY A 257 7.51 18.67 -6.65
CA GLY A 257 7.43 17.36 -6.01
C GLY A 257 7.16 16.23 -7.01
N ILE A 258 6.21 16.41 -7.92
CA ILE A 258 5.91 15.44 -8.99
C ILE A 258 7.11 15.26 -9.93
N ALA A 259 7.78 16.36 -10.31
CA ALA A 259 8.95 16.28 -11.18
C ALA A 259 10.09 15.47 -10.53
N ASN A 260 10.36 15.69 -9.25
CA ASN A 260 11.37 14.91 -8.51
C ASN A 260 11.02 13.42 -8.45
N LEU A 261 9.76 13.09 -8.13
CA LEU A 261 9.26 11.71 -8.14
C LEU A 261 9.38 11.06 -9.51
N GLN A 262 9.08 11.81 -10.58
CA GLN A 262 9.21 11.33 -11.96
C GLN A 262 10.67 11.06 -12.32
N LEU A 263 11.62 11.89 -11.85
CA LEU A 263 13.05 11.67 -12.05
C LEU A 263 13.51 10.38 -11.33
N ASN A 264 13.10 10.19 -10.07
CA ASN A 264 13.40 8.97 -9.31
C ASN A 264 12.83 7.72 -10.01
N LEU A 265 11.60 7.80 -10.53
CA LEU A 265 10.99 6.72 -11.31
C LEU A 265 11.74 6.47 -12.62
N ALA A 266 12.15 7.52 -13.34
CA ALA A 266 12.90 7.39 -14.58
C ALA A 266 14.28 6.76 -14.37
N GLU A 267 14.96 7.09 -13.26
CA GLU A 267 16.21 6.47 -12.85
C GLU A 267 16.02 4.98 -12.56
N PHE A 268 14.99 4.62 -11.79
CA PHE A 268 14.61 3.23 -11.53
C PHE A 268 14.36 2.44 -12.81
N LEU A 269 13.53 2.98 -13.72
CA LEU A 269 13.23 2.36 -15.02
C LEU A 269 14.45 2.29 -15.95
N SER A 270 15.44 3.14 -15.71
CA SER A 270 16.70 3.15 -16.45
C SER A 270 17.76 2.19 -15.89
N SER A 271 17.52 1.52 -14.77
CA SER A 271 18.46 0.54 -14.24
C SER A 271 18.58 -0.67 -15.18
N THR A 272 19.78 -1.23 -15.33
CA THR A 272 20.13 -2.21 -16.38
C THR A 272 19.19 -3.42 -16.45
N LYS A 273 18.77 -3.97 -15.30
CA LYS A 273 17.85 -5.11 -15.27
C LYS A 273 16.38 -4.70 -15.47
N VAL A 274 15.97 -3.52 -15.04
CA VAL A 274 14.61 -3.01 -15.36
C VAL A 274 14.51 -2.64 -16.84
N ARG A 275 15.60 -2.19 -17.46
CA ARG A 275 15.67 -1.93 -18.90
C ARG A 275 15.38 -3.13 -19.77
N LEU A 276 15.58 -4.35 -19.26
CA LEU A 276 15.24 -5.59 -19.99
C LEU A 276 13.77 -5.58 -20.41
N ILE A 277 12.88 -5.23 -19.48
CA ILE A 277 11.45 -5.10 -19.76
C ILE A 277 11.06 -3.74 -20.34
N ALA A 278 11.84 -2.68 -20.08
CA ALA A 278 11.52 -1.30 -20.46
C ALA A 278 12.08 -0.84 -21.83
N ASN A 279 12.56 -1.75 -22.69
CA ASN A 279 13.33 -1.39 -23.89
C ASN A 279 12.53 -0.55 -24.93
N PRO A 280 12.97 0.69 -25.27
CA PRO A 280 12.27 1.70 -26.08
C PRO A 280 11.78 1.34 -27.50
N VAL A 281 12.33 0.33 -28.17
CA VAL A 281 12.18 0.19 -29.63
C VAL A 281 10.76 -0.25 -30.06
N GLU A 282 10.01 -0.93 -29.19
CA GLU A 282 8.55 -1.14 -29.35
C GLU A 282 7.71 -0.28 -28.39
N TYR A 283 8.38 0.49 -27.52
CA TYR A 283 7.81 1.18 -26.36
C TYR A 283 7.18 2.55 -26.68
N LYS A 284 7.27 3.03 -27.93
CA LYS A 284 6.43 4.17 -28.34
C LYS A 284 4.94 3.84 -28.19
N ASN A 285 4.59 2.56 -28.32
CA ASN A 285 3.28 2.03 -28.02
C ASN A 285 3.10 1.65 -26.55
N SER A 286 4.15 1.51 -25.73
CA SER A 286 4.02 0.92 -24.40
C SER A 286 3.69 1.92 -23.29
N ILE A 287 4.08 3.20 -23.36
CA ILE A 287 3.54 4.20 -22.42
C ILE A 287 2.06 4.40 -22.74
N GLU A 288 1.74 4.49 -24.03
CA GLU A 288 0.36 4.47 -24.50
C GLU A 288 -0.35 3.17 -24.12
N PHE A 289 0.34 2.02 -24.14
CA PHE A 289 -0.18 0.73 -23.73
C PHE A 289 -0.35 0.68 -22.23
N ILE A 290 0.62 1.08 -21.41
CA ILE A 290 0.54 1.17 -19.94
C ILE A 290 -0.61 2.08 -19.57
N ILE A 291 -0.77 3.23 -20.24
CA ILE A 291 -1.91 4.12 -20.02
C ILE A 291 -3.22 3.44 -20.45
N ARG A 292 -3.26 2.80 -21.63
CA ARG A 292 -4.44 2.06 -22.12
C ARG A 292 -4.74 0.82 -21.30
N PHE A 293 -3.74 0.22 -20.64
CA PHE A 293 -3.80 -1.06 -19.94
C PHE A 293 -4.11 -0.84 -18.46
N VAL A 294 -3.49 0.15 -17.82
CA VAL A 294 -3.96 0.72 -16.55
C VAL A 294 -5.40 1.22 -16.71
N GLY A 295 -5.74 1.81 -17.86
CA GLY A 295 -7.12 2.17 -18.22
C GLY A 295 -8.05 0.98 -18.50
N ALA A 296 -7.56 -0.10 -19.13
CA ALA A 296 -8.38 -1.25 -19.56
C ALA A 296 -8.55 -2.34 -18.49
N LEU A 297 -7.55 -2.54 -17.63
CA LEU A 297 -7.67 -3.34 -16.41
C LEU A 297 -8.46 -2.61 -15.34
N GLY A 298 -8.59 -1.29 -15.50
CA GLY A 298 -9.33 -0.41 -14.60
C GLY A 298 -8.91 -0.59 -13.14
N ASP A 299 -9.93 -0.64 -12.31
CA ASP A 299 -9.90 -0.63 -10.85
C ASP A 299 -9.14 -1.80 -10.18
N HIS A 300 -8.78 -2.85 -10.93
CA HIS A 300 -8.19 -4.06 -10.35
C HIS A 300 -6.66 -4.04 -10.27
N THR A 301 -6.00 -3.22 -11.08
CA THR A 301 -4.53 -3.24 -11.23
C THR A 301 -3.79 -2.97 -9.92
N ILE A 302 -4.24 -1.96 -9.18
CA ILE A 302 -3.58 -1.53 -7.94
C ILE A 302 -3.72 -2.61 -6.86
N SER A 303 -4.92 -3.12 -6.63
CA SER A 303 -5.16 -4.17 -5.63
C SER A 303 -4.33 -5.41 -5.91
N SER A 304 -4.22 -5.83 -7.17
CA SER A 304 -3.36 -6.94 -7.58
C SER A 304 -1.88 -6.64 -7.31
N CYS A 305 -1.38 -5.46 -7.67
CA CYS A 305 -0.01 -5.07 -7.36
C CYS A 305 0.28 -5.12 -5.85
N VAL A 306 -0.64 -4.62 -5.02
CA VAL A 306 -0.49 -4.64 -3.56
C VAL A 306 -0.39 -6.08 -3.05
N LEU A 307 -1.28 -6.99 -3.51
CA LEU A 307 -1.23 -8.41 -3.14
C LEU A 307 0.13 -9.02 -3.45
N TYR A 308 0.64 -8.82 -4.66
CA TYR A 308 1.92 -9.42 -5.03
C TYR A 308 3.11 -8.79 -4.31
N TYR A 309 3.10 -7.49 -4.04
CA TYR A 309 4.13 -6.87 -3.22
C TYR A 309 4.15 -7.44 -1.80
N CYS A 310 3.00 -7.86 -1.26
CA CYS A 310 2.93 -8.54 0.03
C CYS A 310 3.58 -9.91 -0.01
N ASP A 311 3.34 -10.69 -1.07
CA ASP A 311 4.01 -11.97 -1.30
C ASP A 311 5.54 -11.82 -1.45
N MET A 312 6.03 -10.62 -1.76
CA MET A 312 7.45 -10.27 -1.85
C MET A 312 8.03 -9.62 -0.57
N ASP A 313 7.36 -9.77 0.57
CA ASP A 313 7.75 -9.18 1.88
C ASP A 313 7.77 -7.64 1.89
N MET A 314 7.03 -6.97 1.00
CA MET A 314 7.07 -5.50 0.86
C MET A 314 5.90 -4.79 1.57
N LEU A 315 5.11 -5.52 2.36
CA LEU A 315 3.94 -5.00 3.06
C LEU A 315 4.19 -3.69 3.84
N PRO A 316 5.25 -3.53 4.66
CA PRO A 316 5.46 -2.28 5.40
C PRO A 316 5.69 -1.05 4.52
N ILE A 317 6.33 -1.24 3.36
CA ILE A 317 6.60 -0.14 2.40
C ILE A 317 5.28 0.27 1.74
N ILE A 318 4.52 -0.74 1.34
CA ILE A 318 3.25 -0.60 0.65
C ILE A 318 2.23 0.07 1.59
N ASP A 319 2.18 -0.33 2.88
CA ASP A 319 1.36 0.33 3.91
C ASP A 319 1.70 1.81 4.11
N SER A 320 3.00 2.13 4.11
CA SER A 320 3.48 3.52 4.18
C SER A 320 3.02 4.36 2.97
N ILE A 321 3.06 3.79 1.77
CA ILE A 321 2.54 4.42 0.54
C ILE A 321 1.03 4.64 0.65
N ALA A 322 0.28 3.62 1.08
CA ALA A 322 -1.17 3.69 1.26
C ALA A 322 -1.58 4.79 2.20
N THR A 323 -0.92 4.83 3.36
CA THR A 323 -1.15 5.83 4.39
C THR A 323 -0.90 7.23 3.84
N SER A 324 0.20 7.41 3.11
CA SER A 324 0.56 8.70 2.51
C SER A 324 -0.47 9.14 1.45
N VAL A 325 -0.86 8.26 0.53
CA VAL A 325 -1.88 8.55 -0.50
C VAL A 325 -3.24 8.82 0.14
N SER A 326 -3.62 8.07 1.18
CA SER A 326 -4.88 8.27 1.89
C SER A 326 -4.93 9.62 2.60
N LYS A 327 -3.82 10.10 3.18
CA LYS A 327 -3.74 11.45 3.75
C LYS A 327 -4.01 12.51 2.68
N ILE A 328 -3.35 12.41 1.52
CA ILE A 328 -3.51 13.35 0.40
C ILE A 328 -4.95 13.34 -0.15
N ASN A 329 -5.58 12.15 -0.21
CA ASN A 329 -6.94 11.98 -0.71
C ASN A 329 -8.03 12.38 0.31
N LYS A 330 -7.68 12.66 1.58
CA LYS A 330 -8.66 13.00 2.61
C LYS A 330 -9.52 14.20 2.21
N GLU A 331 -8.90 15.28 1.74
CA GLU A 331 -9.63 16.46 1.28
C GLU A 331 -10.57 16.14 0.11
N ILE A 332 -10.16 15.28 -0.83
CA ILE A 332 -11.01 14.91 -1.97
C ILE A 332 -12.33 14.30 -1.49
N LYS A 333 -12.26 13.42 -0.47
CA LYS A 333 -13.43 12.81 0.16
C LYS A 333 -14.33 13.84 0.85
N ASP A 334 -13.74 14.83 1.51
CA ASP A 334 -14.49 15.88 2.22
C ASP A 334 -15.31 16.75 1.25
N TYR A 335 -14.90 16.86 -0.02
CA TYR A 335 -15.66 17.55 -1.09
C TYR A 335 -16.69 16.66 -1.80
N GLY A 336 -16.95 15.45 -1.28
CA GLY A 336 -17.90 14.51 -1.89
C GLY A 336 -17.38 13.85 -3.16
N TYR A 337 -16.09 14.01 -3.46
CA TYR A 337 -15.44 13.28 -4.54
C TYR A 337 -14.78 12.03 -4.00
N SER A 338 -14.98 10.90 -4.67
CA SER A 338 -14.24 9.68 -4.39
C SER A 338 -13.33 9.38 -5.56
N ASN A 339 -12.01 9.40 -5.36
CA ASN A 339 -11.10 8.77 -6.30
C ASN A 339 -11.25 7.24 -6.13
N PRO A 340 -11.85 6.51 -7.10
CA PRO A 340 -12.11 5.07 -6.96
C PRO A 340 -10.83 4.29 -6.71
N MET A 341 -9.73 4.68 -7.38
CA MET A 341 -8.44 4.01 -7.26
C MET A 341 -7.84 4.13 -5.85
N VAL A 342 -7.99 5.28 -5.18
CA VAL A 342 -7.51 5.42 -3.79
C VAL A 342 -8.36 4.62 -2.83
N ASN A 343 -9.67 4.54 -3.07
CA ASN A 343 -10.55 3.70 -2.26
C ASN A 343 -10.23 2.21 -2.46
N GLN A 344 -9.90 1.78 -3.67
CA GLN A 344 -9.44 0.41 -3.94
C GLN A 344 -8.10 0.11 -3.33
N LEU A 345 -7.15 1.06 -3.38
CA LEU A 345 -5.88 0.90 -2.67
C LEU A 345 -6.18 0.63 -1.19
N ALA A 346 -6.91 1.52 -0.53
CA ALA A 346 -7.28 1.38 0.88
C ALA A 346 -8.03 0.08 1.18
N GLU A 347 -8.93 -0.34 0.30
CA GLU A 347 -9.68 -1.59 0.42
C GLU A 347 -8.80 -2.83 0.24
N GLY A 348 -7.89 -2.81 -0.75
CA GLY A 348 -6.88 -3.84 -0.95
C GLY A 348 -5.99 -4.00 0.28
N PHE A 349 -5.57 -2.89 0.90
CA PHE A 349 -4.87 -2.92 2.18
C PHE A 349 -5.70 -3.51 3.30
N ARG A 350 -6.96 -3.10 3.43
CA ARG A 350 -7.86 -3.63 4.45
C ARG A 350 -7.96 -5.14 4.34
N ILE A 351 -8.19 -5.66 3.13
CA ILE A 351 -8.27 -7.10 2.84
C ILE A 351 -6.96 -7.80 3.21
N ILE A 352 -5.81 -7.22 2.86
CA ILE A 352 -4.50 -7.82 3.14
C ILE A 352 -4.20 -7.82 4.64
N MET A 353 -4.46 -6.72 5.34
CA MET A 353 -4.28 -6.62 6.78
C MET A 353 -5.17 -7.63 7.50
N GLU A 354 -6.41 -7.83 7.04
CA GLU A 354 -7.31 -8.86 7.56
C GLU A 354 -6.80 -10.28 7.28
N ARG A 355 -6.22 -10.53 6.09
CA ARG A 355 -5.61 -11.81 5.73
C ARG A 355 -4.40 -12.13 6.60
N GLU A 356 -3.48 -11.18 6.75
CA GLU A 356 -2.27 -11.35 7.57
C GLU A 356 -2.62 -11.48 9.05
N GLU A 357 -3.59 -10.72 9.56
CA GLU A 357 -4.08 -10.88 10.92
C GLU A 357 -4.71 -12.27 11.14
N THR A 358 -5.46 -12.76 10.16
CA THR A 358 -6.04 -14.11 10.20
C THR A 358 -4.96 -15.19 10.17
N LYS A 359 -3.93 -15.03 9.33
CA LYS A 359 -2.78 -15.92 9.24
C LYS A 359 -2.01 -15.96 10.56
N ARG A 360 -1.71 -14.79 11.13
CA ARG A 360 -1.06 -14.64 12.44
C ARG A 360 -1.84 -15.34 13.54
N LYS A 361 -3.16 -15.09 13.64
CA LYS A 361 -4.04 -15.78 14.61
C LYS A 361 -4.04 -17.30 14.42
N LYS A 362 -4.00 -17.79 13.18
CA LYS A 362 -3.92 -19.22 12.87
C LYS A 362 -2.58 -19.81 13.31
N GLU A 363 -1.47 -19.11 13.09
CA GLU A 363 -0.14 -19.53 13.53
C GLU A 363 -0.01 -19.54 15.06
N GLU A 364 -0.51 -18.50 15.74
CA GLU A 364 -0.59 -18.43 17.21
C GLU A 364 -1.44 -19.59 17.79
N ALA A 365 -2.57 -19.90 17.17
CA ALA A 365 -3.42 -21.03 17.56
C ALA A 365 -2.72 -22.39 17.34
N LEU A 366 -2.01 -22.55 16.22
CA LEU A 366 -1.23 -23.77 15.93
C LEU A 366 -0.05 -23.93 16.91
N ALA A 367 0.63 -22.83 17.27
CA ALA A 367 1.69 -22.85 18.28
C ALA A 367 1.15 -23.28 19.64
N SER A 368 0.02 -22.70 20.07
CA SER A 368 -0.66 -23.06 21.32
C SER A 368 -1.09 -24.53 21.35
N LEU A 369 -1.56 -25.07 20.22
CA LEU A 369 -1.92 -26.48 20.09
C LEU A 369 -0.70 -27.39 20.24
N ARG A 370 0.44 -27.04 19.62
CA ARG A 370 1.69 -27.80 19.73
C ARG A 370 2.21 -27.82 21.17
N GLU A 371 2.13 -26.71 21.88
CA GLU A 371 2.49 -26.62 23.29
C GLU A 371 1.61 -27.53 24.16
N ALA A 372 0.28 -27.48 23.97
CA ALA A 372 -0.66 -28.34 24.67
C ALA A 372 -0.45 -29.84 24.37
N GLU A 373 -0.08 -30.19 23.13
CA GLU A 373 0.28 -31.56 22.76
C GLU A 373 1.56 -32.05 23.43
N GLU A 374 2.57 -31.19 23.56
CA GLU A 374 3.82 -31.54 24.26
C GLU A 374 3.59 -31.67 25.77
N GLU A 375 2.83 -30.78 26.40
CA GLU A 375 2.43 -30.91 27.81
C GLU A 375 1.65 -32.21 28.07
N ARG A 376 0.74 -32.58 27.16
CA ARG A 376 0.01 -33.84 27.21
C ARG A 376 0.96 -35.03 27.09
N ARG A 377 1.95 -34.97 26.20
CA ARG A 377 2.98 -36.00 26.01
C ARG A 377 3.83 -36.17 27.27
N GLU A 378 4.28 -35.09 27.87
CA GLU A 378 5.00 -35.11 29.15
C GLU A 378 4.15 -35.71 30.27
N SER A 379 2.88 -35.33 30.35
CA SER A 379 1.93 -35.86 31.33
C SER A 379 1.76 -37.37 31.19
N ILE A 380 1.64 -37.88 29.96
CA ILE A 380 1.60 -39.32 29.68
C ILE A 380 2.89 -40.02 30.14
N VAL A 381 4.06 -39.42 29.90
CA VAL A 381 5.35 -39.97 30.37
C VAL A 381 5.42 -40.01 31.89
N ARG A 382 5.01 -38.94 32.59
CA ARG A 382 4.95 -38.88 34.06
C ARG A 382 4.01 -39.92 34.64
N LEU A 383 2.80 -40.06 34.08
CA LEU A 383 1.83 -41.08 34.48
C LEU A 383 2.36 -42.50 34.24
N GLY A 384 3.01 -42.73 33.10
CA GLY A 384 3.67 -44.01 32.79
C GLY A 384 4.76 -44.37 33.80
N ALA A 385 5.57 -43.40 34.23
CA ALA A 385 6.58 -43.59 35.27
C ALA A 385 5.96 -43.86 36.65
N ALA A 386 4.89 -43.16 37.02
CA ALA A 386 4.16 -43.38 38.27
C ALA A 386 3.54 -44.77 38.33
N LEU A 387 2.91 -45.22 37.22
CA LEU A 387 2.34 -46.56 37.12
C LEU A 387 3.40 -47.66 37.30
N LYS A 388 4.58 -47.51 36.69
CA LYS A 388 5.71 -48.44 36.86
C LYS A 388 6.17 -48.52 38.33
N LYS A 389 6.22 -47.40 39.05
CA LYS A 389 6.56 -47.36 40.50
C LYS A 389 5.50 -48.07 41.35
N LEU A 390 4.22 -47.91 41.04
CA LEU A 390 3.15 -48.61 41.75
C LEU A 390 3.21 -50.12 41.50
N GLN A 391 3.48 -50.53 40.26
CA GLN A 391 3.64 -51.95 39.91
C GLN A 391 4.84 -52.60 40.61
N SER A 392 5.98 -51.90 40.73
CA SER A 392 7.12 -52.43 41.48
C SER A 392 6.82 -52.56 42.97
N ALA A 393 6.20 -51.54 43.58
CA ALA A 393 5.80 -51.58 44.98
C ALA A 393 4.80 -52.72 45.29
N ALA A 394 3.85 -52.97 44.38
CA ALA A 394 2.90 -54.07 44.52
C ALA A 394 3.59 -55.45 44.49
N ARG A 395 4.58 -55.64 43.60
CA ARG A 395 5.38 -56.87 43.55
C ARG A 395 6.20 -57.08 44.83
N THR A 396 6.79 -56.02 45.36
CA THR A 396 7.55 -56.08 46.63
C THR A 396 6.67 -56.43 47.83
N ARG A 397 5.37 -56.09 47.81
CA ARG A 397 4.41 -56.49 48.87
C ARG A 397 3.87 -57.92 48.72
N ALA A 398 3.90 -58.46 47.51
CA ALA A 398 3.40 -59.81 47.22
C ALA A 398 4.44 -60.90 47.53
N ASN A 399 5.72 -60.55 47.54
CA ASN A 399 6.83 -61.36 48.01
C ASN A 399 7.07 -61.12 49.50
#